data_AF-A0A382RIC3-F1
#
_entry.id   AF-A0A382RIC3-F1
#
_cell.length_a   1.000
_cell.length_b   1.000
_cell.length_c   1.000
_cell.angle_alpha   90.00
_cell.angle_beta   90.00
_cell.angle_gamma   90.00
#
_symmetry.space_group_name_H-M   'P 1'
#
loop_
_entity.id
_entity.type
_entity.pdbx_description
1 polymer ?
#
loop_
_entity_poly.entity_id
_entity_poly.type
_entity_poly.pdbx_seq_one_letter_code
_entity_poly.pdbx_strand_id
1 'polypeptide(L)'
;MNVLALNLVPLHFLYAAINMKPFFNPIKLNRYCMPNIKPISILFSFVFLFLVLYPANFQASEAYPGYTLFSIDKTAYLYDMNRKKVHEWKVSEGSVQTSPYLLPDGSVLFPLNKGGFTFRPGGAHPSGTFQKISWEGDLLWDFSFYGDNFTPSYDVEPMPNGNILV
;
A
#
# COMPACT_ATOMS: atom_id res chain seq x y z
N MET A 1 14.85 12.38 1.92
CA MET A 1 15.71 11.37 1.28
C MET A 1 15.25 11.27 -0.16
N ASN A 2 15.96 11.91 -1.09
CA ASN A 2 15.58 11.91 -2.51
C ASN A 2 15.99 10.56 -3.12
N VAL A 3 15.01 9.74 -3.48
CA VAL A 3 15.25 8.59 -4.36
C VAL A 3 15.16 9.10 -5.79
N LEU A 4 16.31 9.17 -6.45
CA LEU A 4 16.40 9.40 -7.90
C LEU A 4 15.75 8.20 -8.60
N ALA A 5 14.53 8.37 -9.08
CA ALA A 5 13.91 7.42 -10.00
C ALA A 5 14.61 7.57 -11.36
N LEU A 6 15.37 6.54 -11.74
CA LEU A 6 15.89 6.38 -13.10
C LEU A 6 14.69 6.21 -14.04
N ASN A 7 14.45 7.21 -14.88
CA ASN A 7 13.42 7.21 -15.91
C ASN A 7 13.74 6.13 -16.97
N LEU A 8 13.21 4.93 -16.78
CA LEU A 8 13.13 3.91 -17.82
C LEU A 8 11.92 4.23 -18.70
N VAL A 9 12.18 4.80 -19.88
CA VAL A 9 11.16 4.94 -20.93
C VAL A 9 10.61 3.53 -21.25
N PRO A 10 9.29 3.30 -21.24
CA PRO A 10 8.73 1.98 -21.51
C PRO A 10 9.10 1.51 -22.94
N LEU A 11 9.61 0.28 -23.06
CA LEU A 11 9.99 -0.36 -24.33
C LEU A 11 8.90 -0.30 -25.42
N HIS A 12 7.63 -0.15 -25.02
CA HIS A 12 6.50 -0.01 -25.93
C HIS A 12 6.56 1.25 -26.80
N PHE A 13 7.12 2.36 -26.30
CA PHE A 13 7.29 3.58 -27.09
C PHE A 13 8.39 3.44 -28.16
N LEU A 14 9.44 2.65 -27.90
CA LEU A 14 10.46 2.34 -28.92
C LEU A 14 9.90 1.42 -30.02
N TYR A 15 9.03 0.46 -29.67
CA TYR A 15 8.50 -0.51 -30.63
C TYR A 15 7.55 0.12 -31.66
N ALA A 16 6.74 1.09 -31.25
CA ALA A 16 5.84 1.82 -32.14
C ALA A 16 6.59 2.69 -33.16
N ALA A 17 7.73 3.29 -32.76
CA ALA A 17 8.54 4.13 -33.64
C ALA A 17 9.32 3.32 -34.71
N ILE A 18 9.68 2.07 -34.41
CA ILE A 18 10.49 1.23 -35.32
C ILE A 18 9.64 0.58 -36.43
N ASN A 19 8.34 0.34 -36.18
CA ASN A 19 7.46 -0.41 -37.10
C ASN A 19 6.67 0.43 -38.13
N MET A 20 6.76 1.77 -38.15
CA MET A 20 6.14 2.61 -39.18
C MET A 20 6.94 2.67 -40.51
N LYS A 21 7.56 1.57 -40.94
CA LYS A 21 8.55 1.59 -42.03
C LYS A 21 8.08 1.42 -43.49
N PRO A 22 6.83 1.07 -43.88
CA PRO A 22 6.54 0.99 -45.32
C PRO A 22 5.90 2.25 -45.93
N PHE A 23 5.47 3.24 -45.15
CA PHE A 23 4.69 4.37 -45.73
C PHE A 23 5.49 5.62 -46.14
N PHE A 24 6.77 5.72 -45.79
CA PHE A 24 7.59 6.86 -46.18
C PHE A 24 8.61 6.47 -47.26
N ASN A 25 8.21 6.64 -48.53
CA ASN A 25 9.15 6.68 -49.64
C ASN A 25 9.59 8.14 -49.86
N PRO A 26 10.79 8.56 -49.40
CA PRO A 26 11.19 9.97 -49.36
C PRO A 26 11.30 10.61 -50.76
N ILE A 27 11.43 9.80 -51.81
CA ILE A 27 11.60 10.25 -53.20
C ILE A 27 10.27 10.73 -53.81
N LYS A 28 9.11 10.21 -53.37
CA LYS A 28 7.80 10.65 -53.87
C LYS A 28 7.21 11.85 -53.10
N LEU A 29 7.62 12.08 -51.85
CA LEU A 29 7.11 13.19 -51.03
C LEU A 29 7.62 14.56 -51.50
N ASN A 30 8.82 14.61 -52.09
CA ASN A 30 9.44 15.85 -52.57
C ASN A 30 8.75 16.45 -53.81
N ARG A 31 7.81 15.73 -54.45
CA ARG A 31 7.13 16.18 -55.68
C ARG A 31 5.84 16.98 -55.42
N TYR A 32 5.30 16.92 -54.20
CA TYR A 32 4.05 17.62 -53.83
C TYR A 32 4.24 18.70 -52.76
N CYS A 33 5.43 18.84 -52.17
CA CYS A 33 5.72 19.93 -51.24
C CYS A 33 6.28 21.13 -52.01
N MET A 34 5.50 22.22 -52.10
CA MET A 34 6.00 23.51 -52.57
C MET A 34 7.26 23.91 -51.76
N PRO A 35 8.27 24.54 -52.38
CA PRO A 35 9.55 24.87 -51.73
C PRO A 35 9.40 25.69 -50.44
N ASN A 36 8.26 26.38 -50.26
CA ASN A 36 7.95 27.23 -49.12
C ASN A 36 7.38 26.50 -47.88
N ILE A 37 7.14 25.18 -47.93
CA ILE A 37 6.52 24.40 -46.83
C ILE A 37 7.56 23.71 -45.93
N LYS A 38 8.78 23.49 -46.45
CA LYS A 38 9.91 22.91 -45.71
C LYS A 38 10.25 23.63 -44.40
N PRO A 39 10.33 24.98 -44.33
CA PRO A 39 10.62 25.67 -43.07
C PRO A 39 9.49 25.50 -42.03
N ILE A 40 8.23 25.45 -42.47
CA ILE A 40 7.06 25.22 -41.60
C ILE A 40 7.11 23.81 -41.01
N SER A 41 7.41 22.80 -41.84
CA SER A 41 7.57 21.41 -41.37
C SER A 41 8.69 21.28 -40.34
N ILE A 42 9.84 21.93 -40.55
CA ILE A 42 10.97 21.90 -39.62
C ILE A 42 10.58 22.58 -38.30
N LEU A 43 9.89 23.72 -38.35
CA LEU A 43 9.40 24.42 -37.17
C LEU A 43 8.43 23.56 -36.36
N PHE A 44 7.48 22.90 -37.03
CA PHE A 44 6.56 21.96 -36.37
C PHE A 44 7.29 20.80 -35.70
N SER A 45 8.31 20.23 -36.35
CA SER A 45 9.13 19.16 -35.77
C SER A 45 9.91 19.63 -34.55
N PHE A 46 10.46 20.85 -34.57
CA PHE A 46 11.15 21.42 -33.41
C PHE A 46 10.19 21.73 -32.26
N VAL A 47 9.00 22.25 -32.52
CA VAL A 47 7.97 22.49 -31.49
C VAL A 47 7.50 21.17 -30.88
N PHE A 48 7.27 20.14 -31.70
CA PHE A 48 6.90 18.81 -31.21
C PHE A 48 8.03 18.18 -30.38
N LEU A 49 9.28 18.30 -30.82
CA LEU A 49 10.44 17.86 -30.06
C LEU A 49 10.55 18.62 -28.72
N PHE A 50 10.31 19.92 -28.70
CA PHE A 50 10.33 20.73 -27.47
C PHE A 50 9.20 20.34 -26.50
N LEU A 51 8.01 19.98 -27.01
CA LEU A 51 6.89 19.51 -26.19
C LEU A 51 7.11 18.10 -25.63
N VAL A 52 7.77 17.21 -26.38
CA VAL A 52 8.11 15.85 -25.92
C VAL A 52 9.29 15.86 -24.93
N LEU A 53 10.23 16.79 -25.10
CA LEU A 53 11.37 16.96 -24.19
C LEU A 53 11.06 17.88 -23.00
N TYR A 54 9.89 18.51 -22.95
CA TYR A 54 9.46 19.25 -21.76
C TYR A 54 9.27 18.22 -20.64
N PRO A 55 10.05 18.30 -19.54
CA PRO A 55 9.90 17.34 -18.46
C PRO A 55 8.51 17.52 -17.87
N ALA A 56 7.60 16.61 -18.20
CA ALA A 56 6.37 16.47 -17.45
C ALA A 56 6.79 16.11 -16.01
N ASN A 57 6.58 17.04 -15.08
CA ASN A 57 6.78 16.81 -13.66
C ASN A 57 5.69 15.82 -13.21
N PHE A 58 5.94 14.53 -13.41
CA PHE A 58 5.11 13.48 -12.84
C PHE A 58 5.38 13.45 -11.33
N GLN A 59 4.52 14.13 -10.57
CA GLN A 59 4.52 14.04 -9.14
C GLN A 59 3.78 12.76 -8.75
N ALA A 60 4.41 11.90 -7.95
CA ALA A 60 3.71 10.78 -7.34
C ALA A 60 2.58 11.31 -6.44
N SER A 61 1.52 10.53 -6.29
CA SER A 61 0.47 10.83 -5.31
C SER A 61 1.09 10.98 -3.92
N GLU A 62 0.56 11.92 -3.13
CA GLU A 62 0.88 11.97 -1.70
C GLU A 62 0.36 10.71 -1.00
N ALA A 63 0.95 10.42 0.15
CA ALA A 63 0.45 9.37 1.02
C ALA A 63 -0.97 9.71 1.47
N TYR A 64 -1.84 8.69 1.54
CA TYR A 64 -3.19 8.87 2.04
C TYR A 64 -3.17 9.39 3.49
N PRO A 65 -3.89 10.48 3.83
CA PRO A 65 -3.95 10.99 5.20
C PRO A 65 -4.53 9.95 6.15
N GLY A 66 -3.87 9.67 7.26
CA GLY A 66 -4.37 8.71 8.23
C GLY A 66 -3.45 8.49 9.43
N TYR A 67 -3.61 7.31 10.04
CA TYR A 67 -2.82 6.86 11.16
C TYR A 67 -2.18 5.52 10.85
N THR A 68 -1.03 5.27 11.46
CA THR A 68 -0.36 3.97 11.43
C THR A 68 -0.54 3.31 12.78
N LEU A 69 -1.22 2.17 12.80
CA LEU A 69 -1.35 1.29 13.95
C LEU A 69 -0.38 0.10 13.79
N PHE A 70 0.42 -0.18 14.81
CA PHE A 70 1.29 -1.35 14.84
C PHE A 70 1.52 -1.80 16.28
N SER A 71 2.01 -3.02 16.48
CA SER A 71 2.31 -3.56 17.80
C SER A 71 3.75 -4.06 17.89
N ILE A 72 4.31 -3.98 19.10
CA ILE A 72 5.57 -4.60 19.46
C ILE A 72 5.37 -5.27 20.82
N ASP A 73 5.58 -6.59 20.88
CA ASP A 73 5.41 -7.40 22.08
C ASP A 73 4.04 -7.17 22.74
N LYS A 74 3.93 -6.46 23.86
CA LYS A 74 2.67 -6.24 24.59
C LYS A 74 1.96 -4.93 24.26
N THR A 75 2.53 -4.09 23.41
CA THR A 75 2.09 -2.70 23.25
C THR A 75 1.68 -2.44 21.81
N ALA A 76 0.51 -1.86 21.61
CA ALA A 76 0.10 -1.27 20.34
C ALA A 76 0.31 0.24 20.37
N TYR A 77 0.72 0.80 19.23
CA TYR A 77 1.05 2.19 19.04
C TYR A 77 0.26 2.77 17.88
N LEU A 78 -0.34 3.94 18.08
CA LEU A 78 -1.00 4.72 17.05
C LEU A 78 -0.18 5.98 16.77
N TYR A 79 0.29 6.14 15.55
CA TYR A 79 1.07 7.30 15.11
C TYR A 79 0.34 8.06 14.00
N ASP A 80 0.46 9.39 14.02
CA ASP A 80 -0.01 10.23 12.92
C ASP A 80 1.05 10.35 11.79
N MET A 81 0.68 11.01 10.70
CA MET A 81 1.57 11.26 9.55
C MET A 81 2.78 12.13 9.88
N ASN A 82 2.78 12.85 11.01
CA ASN A 82 3.90 13.67 11.49
C ASN A 82 4.85 12.88 12.41
N ARG A 83 4.64 11.57 12.56
CA ARG A 83 5.37 10.68 13.47
C ARG A 83 5.15 11.02 14.95
N LYS A 84 4.04 11.70 15.28
CA LYS A 84 3.63 11.90 16.68
C LYS A 84 2.85 10.68 17.13
N LYS A 85 3.23 10.14 18.29
CA LYS A 85 2.44 9.12 19.00
C LYS A 85 1.14 9.76 19.48
N VAL A 86 0.02 9.28 18.94
CA VAL A 86 -1.34 9.73 19.26
C VAL A 86 -1.84 8.96 20.48
N HIS A 87 -1.59 7.66 20.50
CA HIS A 87 -2.03 6.78 21.57
C HIS A 87 -1.13 5.55 21.69
N GLU A 88 -1.17 4.89 22.84
CA GLU A 88 -0.65 3.54 23.03
C GLU A 88 -1.56 2.74 23.95
N TRP A 89 -1.67 1.45 23.68
CA TRP A 89 -2.38 0.50 24.53
C TRP A 89 -1.42 -0.61 24.92
N LYS A 90 -1.53 -1.10 26.15
CA LYS A 90 -0.67 -2.15 26.67
C LYS A 90 -1.51 -3.25 27.29
N VAL A 91 -1.28 -4.49 26.86
CA VAL A 91 -1.90 -5.65 27.50
C VAL A 91 -1.12 -6.04 28.75
N SER A 92 -1.83 -6.48 29.78
CA SER A 92 -1.23 -6.91 31.05
C SER A 92 -0.51 -8.26 30.92
N GLU A 93 -1.07 -9.16 30.11
CA GLU A 93 -0.65 -10.56 29.97
C GLU A 93 -0.54 -10.99 28.51
N GLY A 94 0.34 -11.97 28.26
CA GLY A 94 0.63 -12.43 26.92
C GLY A 94 1.42 -11.42 26.10
N SER A 95 1.41 -11.59 24.78
CA SER A 95 1.93 -10.64 23.80
C SER A 95 1.01 -10.56 22.59
N VAL A 96 1.03 -9.44 21.86
CA VAL A 96 0.28 -9.28 20.63
C VAL A 96 0.85 -10.23 19.58
N GLN A 97 0.00 -11.11 19.05
CA GLN A 97 0.43 -12.18 18.16
C GLN A 97 0.43 -11.76 16.69
N THR A 98 -0.59 -11.02 16.29
CA THR A 98 -0.79 -10.52 14.93
C THR A 98 -1.07 -9.01 14.97
N SER A 99 -1.86 -8.49 14.05
CA SER A 99 -2.19 -7.06 14.02
C SER A 99 -3.31 -6.74 15.02
N PRO A 100 -3.20 -5.68 15.82
CA PRO A 100 -4.34 -5.11 16.53
C PRO A 100 -5.26 -4.38 15.54
N TYR A 101 -6.55 -4.28 15.88
CA TYR A 101 -7.55 -3.58 15.06
C TYR A 101 -8.12 -2.41 15.84
N LEU A 102 -8.02 -1.20 15.28
CA LEU A 102 -8.74 -0.03 15.80
C LEU A 102 -10.20 -0.11 15.32
N LEU A 103 -11.14 -0.13 16.26
CA LEU A 103 -12.56 -0.28 15.99
C LEU A 103 -13.27 1.09 15.88
N PRO A 104 -14.46 1.17 15.27
CA PRO A 104 -15.17 2.44 15.07
C PRO A 104 -15.53 3.19 16.36
N ASP A 105 -15.63 2.50 17.50
CA ASP A 105 -15.88 3.09 18.82
C ASP A 105 -14.60 3.60 19.51
N GLY A 106 -13.43 3.53 18.83
CA GLY A 106 -12.13 3.91 19.37
C GLY A 106 -11.45 2.85 20.22
N SER A 107 -12.12 1.74 20.52
CA SER A 107 -11.49 0.61 21.21
C SER A 107 -10.54 -0.13 20.27
N VAL A 108 -9.67 -0.97 20.85
CA VAL A 108 -8.75 -1.82 20.10
C VAL A 108 -9.01 -3.29 20.40
N LEU A 109 -9.14 -4.09 19.36
CA LEU A 109 -9.11 -5.55 19.44
C LEU A 109 -7.66 -6.04 19.34
N PHE A 110 -7.27 -6.89 20.28
CA PHE A 110 -5.97 -7.52 20.39
C PHE A 110 -6.08 -9.04 20.20
N PRO A 111 -5.55 -9.59 19.10
CA PRO A 111 -5.19 -11.00 19.03
C PRO A 111 -3.91 -11.25 19.83
N LEU A 112 -4.00 -12.08 20.87
CA LEU A 112 -2.92 -12.31 21.82
C LEU A 112 -2.41 -13.74 21.76
N ASN A 113 -1.13 -13.87 22.13
CA ASN A 113 -0.54 -15.11 22.59
C ASN A 113 -0.54 -15.11 24.13
N LYS A 114 -1.54 -15.75 24.74
CA LYS A 114 -1.62 -15.94 26.20
C LYS A 114 -1.39 -17.39 26.62
N GLY A 115 -0.78 -18.20 25.75
CA GLY A 115 -0.72 -19.65 25.91
C GLY A 115 -2.03 -20.34 25.53
N GLY A 116 -2.02 -21.66 25.50
CA GLY A 116 -3.19 -22.45 25.10
C GLY A 116 -3.41 -22.47 23.59
N PHE A 117 -2.57 -23.19 22.85
CA PHE A 117 -2.81 -23.46 21.43
C PHE A 117 -2.68 -24.96 21.18
N THR A 118 -3.46 -25.50 20.26
CA THR A 118 -3.12 -26.79 19.67
C THR A 118 -1.89 -26.63 18.80
N PHE A 119 -0.82 -27.34 19.15
CA PHE A 119 0.40 -27.36 18.35
C PHE A 119 0.07 -27.77 16.91
N ARG A 120 0.26 -26.82 15.98
CA ARG A 120 0.24 -27.07 14.54
C ARG A 120 1.64 -26.73 13.99
N PRO A 121 2.33 -27.68 13.34
CA PRO A 121 3.64 -27.38 12.76
C PRO A 121 3.54 -26.25 11.72
N GLY A 122 4.30 -25.17 11.92
CA GLY A 122 4.50 -24.08 10.94
C GLY A 122 3.96 -22.71 11.34
N GLY A 123 4.83 -21.80 11.81
CA GLY A 123 4.57 -20.35 11.89
C GLY A 123 3.83 -19.83 13.13
N ALA A 124 3.63 -18.50 13.18
CA ALA A 124 2.90 -17.80 14.25
C ALA A 124 1.39 -17.88 14.02
N HIS A 125 0.64 -18.52 14.92
CA HIS A 125 -0.83 -18.60 14.87
C HIS A 125 -1.39 -17.89 16.09
N PRO A 126 -2.48 -17.09 15.98
CA PRO A 126 -3.16 -16.57 17.16
C PRO A 126 -3.47 -17.72 18.11
N SER A 127 -3.17 -17.55 19.40
CA SER A 127 -3.41 -18.59 20.40
C SER A 127 -4.90 -18.79 20.68
N GLY A 128 -5.79 -18.18 19.90
CA GLY A 128 -7.22 -18.15 20.16
C GLY A 128 -7.63 -17.12 21.19
N THR A 129 -6.71 -16.36 21.79
CA THR A 129 -7.08 -15.36 22.80
C THR A 129 -7.23 -13.98 22.19
N PHE A 130 -8.32 -13.32 22.53
CA PHE A 130 -8.71 -12.00 22.04
C PHE A 130 -9.06 -11.10 23.23
N GLN A 131 -8.58 -9.86 23.22
CA GLN A 131 -8.98 -8.84 24.19
C GLN A 131 -9.50 -7.61 23.47
N LYS A 132 -10.58 -7.01 23.97
CA LYS A 132 -11.02 -5.67 23.56
C LYS A 132 -10.70 -4.68 24.67
N ILE A 133 -9.96 -3.64 24.34
CA ILE A 133 -9.52 -2.60 25.30
C ILE A 133 -10.10 -1.26 24.85
N SER A 134 -10.68 -0.48 25.77
CA SER A 134 -11.23 0.86 25.48
C SER A 134 -10.13 1.83 25.02
N TRP A 135 -10.54 2.99 24.53
CA TRP A 135 -9.60 4.07 24.21
C TRP A 135 -8.76 4.44 25.46
N GLU A 136 -9.38 4.52 26.64
CA GLU A 136 -8.76 4.89 27.91
C GLU A 136 -7.83 3.79 28.48
N GLY A 137 -7.83 2.59 27.90
CA GLY A 137 -7.00 1.47 28.34
C GLY A 137 -7.70 0.46 29.26
N ASP A 138 -9.01 0.56 29.44
CA ASP A 138 -9.78 -0.39 30.25
C ASP A 138 -10.05 -1.69 29.48
N LEU A 139 -9.86 -2.84 30.12
CA LEU A 139 -10.24 -4.13 29.55
C LEU A 139 -11.77 -4.24 29.49
N LEU A 140 -12.33 -4.29 28.29
CA LEU A 140 -13.77 -4.45 28.09
C LEU A 140 -14.19 -5.92 28.12
N TRP A 141 -13.41 -6.80 27.48
CA TRP A 141 -13.57 -8.25 27.58
C TRP A 141 -12.29 -8.99 27.16
N ASP A 142 -12.19 -10.25 27.62
CA ASP A 142 -11.14 -11.22 27.30
C ASP A 142 -11.83 -12.55 26.93
N PHE A 143 -11.51 -13.11 25.76
CA PHE A 143 -12.15 -14.31 25.22
C PHE A 143 -11.12 -15.26 24.60
N SER A 144 -11.27 -16.55 24.85
CA SER A 144 -10.40 -17.60 24.32
C SER A 144 -11.18 -18.59 23.45
N PHE A 145 -10.71 -18.80 22.23
CA PHE A 145 -11.21 -19.72 21.22
C PHE A 145 -10.11 -20.68 20.75
N TYR A 146 -9.84 -21.70 21.56
CA TYR A 146 -8.94 -22.80 21.21
C TYR A 146 -9.32 -24.06 21.97
N GLY A 147 -8.91 -25.22 21.46
CA GLY A 147 -9.09 -26.52 22.11
C GLY A 147 -8.46 -27.63 21.28
N ASP A 148 -8.54 -28.88 21.72
CA ASP A 148 -7.78 -30.02 21.18
C ASP A 148 -7.84 -30.21 19.66
N ASN A 149 -8.90 -29.74 19.01
CA ASN A 149 -9.11 -29.90 17.57
C ASN A 149 -9.31 -28.56 16.80
N PHE A 150 -9.23 -27.41 17.47
CA PHE A 150 -9.48 -26.11 16.84
C PHE A 150 -8.62 -24.98 17.41
N THR A 151 -8.24 -24.07 16.53
CA THR A 151 -7.51 -22.82 16.80
C THR A 151 -7.81 -21.88 15.63
N PRO A 152 -7.87 -20.55 15.82
CA PRO A 152 -8.09 -19.63 14.71
C PRO A 152 -6.95 -19.70 13.68
N SER A 153 -7.23 -19.21 12.47
CA SER A 153 -6.23 -19.04 11.42
C SER A 153 -5.26 -17.90 11.71
N TYR A 154 -4.37 -17.54 10.77
CA TYR A 154 -3.37 -16.49 10.95
C TYR A 154 -3.93 -15.10 11.26
N ASP A 155 -5.16 -14.81 10.85
CA ASP A 155 -5.74 -13.49 10.99
C ASP A 155 -7.22 -13.57 11.33
N VAL A 156 -7.79 -12.47 11.81
CA VAL A 156 -9.20 -12.38 12.17
C VAL A 156 -9.82 -11.11 11.62
N GLU A 157 -11.13 -11.11 11.40
CA GLU A 157 -11.84 -9.90 10.95
C GLU A 157 -12.92 -9.51 11.97
N PRO A 158 -12.79 -8.35 12.65
CA PRO A 158 -13.88 -7.78 13.44
C PRO A 158 -15.02 -7.35 12.52
N MET A 159 -16.22 -7.86 12.75
CA MET A 159 -17.40 -7.55 11.93
C MET A 159 -18.24 -6.41 12.51
N PRO A 160 -19.01 -5.67 11.69
CA PRO A 160 -19.85 -4.55 12.16
C PRO A 160 -20.91 -4.93 13.21
N ASN A 161 -21.30 -6.21 13.27
CA ASN A 161 -22.27 -6.71 14.25
C ASN A 161 -21.63 -7.12 15.59
N GLY A 162 -20.32 -6.92 15.76
CA GLY A 162 -19.58 -7.27 16.98
C GLY A 162 -19.05 -8.70 17.02
N ASN A 163 -19.35 -9.53 16.02
CA ASN A 163 -18.71 -10.84 15.90
C ASN A 163 -17.28 -10.71 15.38
N ILE A 164 -16.49 -11.76 15.55
CA ILE A 164 -15.15 -11.89 14.97
C ILE A 164 -15.17 -13.11 14.05
N LEU A 165 -14.78 -12.92 12.79
CA LEU A 165 -14.51 -14.02 11.88
C LEU A 165 -13.10 -14.56 12.19
N VAL A 166 -13.03 -15.86 12.49
CA VAL A 166 -11.83 -16.58 12.93
C VAL A 166 -11.42 -17.71 12.00
#